data_AF-A0A956ACL8-F1
#
_entry.id   AF-A0A956ACL8-F1
#
_cell.length_a   1.000
_cell.length_b   1.000
_cell.length_c   1.000
_cell.angle_alpha   90.00
_cell.angle_beta   90.00
_cell.angle_gamma   90.00
#
_symmetry.space_group_name_H-M   'P 1'
#
loop_
_entity.id
_entity.type
_entity.pdbx_description
1 polymer ?
#
loop_
_entity_poly.entity_id
_entity_poly.type
_entity_poly.pdbx_seq_one_letter_code
_entity_poly.pdbx_strand_id
1 'polypeptide(L)'
;MRFPQIEARHQIPRDSDRLLVIFSDIEMGAGGVTDDFPRTDFLAELILSYNSERYARCSVDLVFNGDTFDFLKTPVDGAYPSHITPAIAVAKLDAVAAAHADFFEALRDFVAFEWP
;
A
#
# COMPACT_ATOMS: atom_id res chain seq x y z
N MET A 1 -12.18 -1.44 13.25
CA MET A 1 -12.55 -2.87 13.29
C MET A 1 -11.23 -3.62 13.32
N ARG A 2 -10.87 -4.34 14.40
CA ARG A 2 -9.64 -5.15 14.38
C ARG A 2 -9.89 -6.32 13.44
N PHE A 3 -9.09 -6.45 12.38
CA PHE A 3 -9.15 -7.64 11.56
C PHE A 3 -8.71 -8.83 12.42
N PRO A 4 -9.22 -10.05 12.16
CA PRO A 4 -8.65 -11.24 12.78
C PRO A 4 -7.13 -11.17 12.58
N GLN A 5 -6.37 -11.31 13.67
CA GLN A 5 -4.91 -11.33 13.61
C GLN A 5 -4.53 -12.21 12.44
N ILE A 6 -3.88 -11.63 11.43
CA ILE A 6 -3.28 -12.40 10.35
C ILE A 6 -2.12 -13.11 11.03
N GLU A 7 -2.41 -14.23 11.68
CA GLU A 7 -1.40 -15.13 12.17
C GLU A 7 -0.72 -15.67 10.92
N ALA A 8 0.41 -15.07 10.56
CA ALA A 8 1.28 -15.58 9.52
C ALA A 8 1.59 -17.05 9.86
N ARG A 9 0.88 -17.97 9.20
CA ARG A 9 1.07 -19.41 9.37
C ARG A 9 2.42 -19.89 8.85
N HIS A 10 3.15 -19.02 8.15
CA HIS A 10 4.45 -19.29 7.56
C HIS A 10 5.56 -19.02 8.58
N GLN A 11 6.24 -20.08 8.98
CA GLN A 11 7.48 -19.99 9.73
C GLN A 11 8.55 -19.37 8.83
N ILE A 12 9.17 -18.28 9.26
CA ILE A 12 10.35 -17.74 8.57
C ILE A 12 11.48 -18.78 8.76
N PRO A 13 12.06 -19.33 7.67
CA PRO A 13 13.14 -20.31 7.78
C PRO A 13 14.26 -19.79 8.68
N ARG A 14 14.83 -20.66 9.53
CA ARG A 14 15.73 -20.25 10.63
C ARG A 14 16.90 -19.38 10.15
N ASP A 15 17.43 -19.65 8.96
CA ASP A 15 18.62 -19.01 8.41
C ASP A 15 18.32 -17.84 7.46
N SER A 16 17.05 -17.43 7.33
CA SER A 16 16.68 -16.26 6.53
C SER A 16 16.95 -14.97 7.31
N ASP A 17 17.76 -14.10 6.70
CA ASP A 17 18.08 -12.74 7.17
C ASP A 17 17.26 -11.66 6.43
N ARG A 18 16.47 -12.04 5.42
CA ARG A 18 15.63 -11.15 4.63
C ARG A 18 14.26 -11.75 4.33
N LEU A 19 13.24 -10.90 4.35
CA LEU A 19 11.88 -11.21 3.92
C LEU A 19 11.47 -10.22 2.83
N LEU A 20 11.06 -10.74 1.68
CA LEU A 20 10.47 -9.94 0.61
C LEU A 20 8.95 -10.07 0.66
N VAL A 21 8.26 -8.95 0.89
CA VAL A 21 6.79 -8.87 0.87
C VAL A 21 6.39 -8.16 -0.40
N ILE A 22 5.64 -8.84 -1.26
CA ILE A 22 5.22 -8.30 -2.55
C ILE A 22 3.71 -8.07 -2.51
N PHE A 23 3.29 -6.83 -2.72
CA PHE A 23 1.92 -6.46 -3.02
C PHE A 23 1.81 -6.21 -4.52
N SER A 24 0.85 -6.84 -5.19
CA SER A 24 0.67 -6.71 -6.63
C SER A 24 -0.74 -6.26 -6.97
N ASP A 25 -0.86 -5.41 -8.00
CA ASP A 25 -2.12 -5.04 -8.67
C ASP A 25 -3.21 -4.65 -7.66
N ILE A 26 -2.87 -3.70 -6.78
CA ILE A 26 -3.77 -3.17 -5.76
C ILE A 26 -4.85 -2.29 -6.41
N GLU A 27 -4.49 -1.52 -7.45
CA GLU A 27 -5.40 -0.72 -8.26
C GLU A 27 -6.17 0.35 -7.44
N MET A 28 -5.49 1.02 -6.50
CA MET A 28 -6.08 2.11 -5.71
C MET A 28 -6.46 3.29 -6.60
N GLY A 29 -7.75 3.65 -6.59
CA GLY A 29 -8.30 4.78 -7.32
C GLY A 29 -8.30 6.08 -6.50
N ALA A 30 -9.21 6.99 -6.83
CA ALA A 30 -9.41 8.22 -6.04
C ALA A 30 -10.61 8.11 -5.08
N GLY A 31 -10.84 6.92 -4.51
CA GLY A 31 -12.03 6.64 -3.74
C GLY A 31 -13.30 6.57 -4.57
N GLY A 32 -14.44 6.49 -3.88
CA GLY A 32 -15.75 6.44 -4.50
C GLY A 32 -16.10 5.05 -5.05
N VAL A 33 -17.07 5.01 -5.97
CA VAL A 33 -17.68 3.75 -6.44
C VAL A 33 -16.85 3.00 -7.48
N THR A 34 -15.85 3.66 -8.07
CA THR A 34 -14.95 3.09 -9.09
C THR A 34 -13.59 2.74 -8.53
N ASP A 35 -13.38 2.90 -7.23
CA ASP A 35 -12.15 2.49 -6.57
C ASP A 35 -12.21 1.00 -6.25
N ASP A 36 -11.28 0.24 -6.81
CA ASP A 36 -11.23 -1.21 -6.67
C ASP A 36 -10.60 -1.64 -5.34
N PHE A 37 -9.95 -0.71 -4.61
CA PHE A 37 -9.34 -1.00 -3.31
C PHE A 37 -9.73 0.01 -2.22
N PRO A 38 -11.02 0.06 -1.82
CA PRO A 38 -11.48 0.96 -0.76
C PRO A 38 -11.03 0.53 0.65
N ARG A 39 -10.36 -0.63 0.79
CA ARG A 39 -9.92 -1.20 2.08
C ARG A 39 -8.49 -0.82 2.44
N THR A 40 -8.18 0.46 2.32
CA THR A 40 -6.86 1.02 2.67
C THR A 40 -6.52 0.77 4.14
N ASP A 41 -7.51 0.80 5.01
CA ASP A 41 -7.39 0.46 6.43
C ASP A 41 -6.74 -0.91 6.66
N PHE A 42 -7.19 -1.90 5.89
CA PHE A 42 -6.66 -3.26 5.95
C PHE A 42 -5.21 -3.33 5.46
N LEU A 43 -4.90 -2.69 4.34
CA LEU A 43 -3.55 -2.70 3.78
C LEU A 43 -2.56 -1.98 4.69
N ALA A 44 -2.96 -0.85 5.27
CA ALA A 44 -2.17 -0.13 6.26
C ALA A 44 -1.85 -1.02 7.48
N GLU A 45 -2.85 -1.69 8.06
CA GLU A 45 -2.64 -2.63 9.18
C GLU A 45 -1.71 -3.79 8.79
N LEU A 46 -1.89 -4.34 7.59
CA LEU A 46 -1.06 -5.43 7.09
C LEU A 46 0.39 -5.00 6.89
N ILE A 47 0.64 -3.83 6.29
CA ILE A 47 1.98 -3.25 6.12
C ILE A 47 2.65 -3.11 7.49
N LEU A 48 1.97 -2.48 8.45
CA LEU A 48 2.54 -2.26 9.79
C LEU A 48 2.71 -3.54 10.60
N SER A 49 1.98 -4.61 10.28
CA SER A 49 2.17 -5.92 10.93
C SER A 49 3.57 -6.51 10.71
N TYR A 50 4.27 -6.08 9.66
CA TYR A 50 5.64 -6.47 9.39
C TYR A 50 6.69 -5.74 10.26
N ASN A 51 6.30 -4.69 10.99
CA ASN A 51 7.11 -4.06 12.04
C ASN A 51 6.91 -4.71 13.43
N SER A 52 6.65 -6.01 13.47
CA SER A 52 6.48 -6.76 14.71
C SER A 52 7.72 -7.56 15.08
N GLU A 53 7.92 -7.85 16.37
CA GLU A 53 9.10 -8.56 16.90
C GLU A 53 9.37 -9.89 16.17
N ARG A 54 8.32 -10.50 15.61
CA ARG A 54 8.40 -11.68 14.76
C ARG A 54 9.41 -11.53 13.61
N TYR A 55 9.53 -10.34 13.05
CA TYR A 55 10.37 -10.01 11.90
C TYR A 55 11.64 -9.25 12.28
N ALA A 56 11.88 -8.98 13.58
CA ALA A 56 13.04 -8.20 14.05
C ALA A 56 14.40 -8.79 13.66
N ARG A 57 14.46 -10.10 13.37
CA ARG A 57 15.69 -10.77 12.93
C ARG A 57 15.95 -10.68 11.41
N CYS A 58 15.04 -10.09 10.64
CA CYS A 58 15.12 -10.03 9.19
C CYS A 58 15.02 -8.58 8.71
N SER A 59 15.75 -8.25 7.65
CA SER A 59 15.41 -7.09 6.83
C SER A 59 14.12 -7.36 6.08
N VAL A 60 13.10 -6.51 6.24
CA VAL A 60 11.85 -6.62 5.51
C VAL A 60 11.85 -5.62 4.36
N ASP A 61 11.78 -6.14 3.12
CA ASP A 61 11.62 -5.32 1.92
C ASP A 61 10.16 -5.37 1.48
N LEU A 62 9.53 -4.21 1.32
CA LEU A 62 8.23 -4.10 0.67
C LEU A 62 8.43 -3.80 -0.82
N VAL A 63 7.78 -4.58 -1.67
CA VAL A 63 7.76 -4.36 -3.11
C VAL A 63 6.32 -4.20 -3.57
N PHE A 64 6.05 -3.05 -4.16
CA PHE A 64 4.82 -2.76 -4.89
C PHE A 64 5.06 -3.07 -6.36
N ASN A 65 4.51 -4.18 -6.81
CA ASN A 65 4.70 -4.69 -8.17
C ASN A 65 3.43 -4.49 -8.99
N GLY A 66 3.55 -4.06 -10.24
CA GLY A 66 2.37 -3.79 -11.07
C GLY A 66 1.59 -2.56 -10.62
N ASP A 67 0.28 -2.59 -10.82
CA ASP A 67 -0.56 -1.39 -10.76
C ASP A 67 -1.03 -1.13 -9.32
N THR A 68 -0.23 -0.37 -8.57
CA THR A 68 -0.59 0.05 -7.20
C THR A 68 -1.63 1.15 -7.21
N PHE A 69 -1.58 2.05 -8.20
CA PHE A 69 -2.50 3.15 -8.37
C PHE A 69 -3.15 3.08 -9.74
N ASP A 70 -4.48 3.13 -9.79
CA ASP A 70 -5.25 3.09 -11.03
C ASP A 70 -5.59 4.51 -11.50
N PHE A 71 -4.74 5.04 -12.39
CA PHE A 71 -4.98 6.35 -12.99
C PHE A 71 -6.10 6.37 -14.03
N LEU A 72 -6.54 5.23 -14.55
CA LEU A 72 -7.68 5.18 -15.49
C LEU A 72 -9.00 5.42 -14.75
N LYS A 73 -9.10 4.98 -13.49
CA LYS A 73 -10.28 5.16 -12.63
C LYS A 73 -10.25 6.42 -11.76
N THR A 74 -9.23 7.26 -11.90
CA THR A 74 -9.16 8.57 -11.21
C THR A 74 -9.65 9.70 -12.11
N PRO A 75 -10.80 10.35 -11.84
CA PRO A 75 -11.20 11.54 -12.59
C PRO A 75 -10.32 12.76 -12.24
N VAL A 76 -10.20 13.69 -13.19
CA VAL A 76 -9.63 15.04 -12.98
C VAL A 76 -10.69 16.04 -13.43
N ASP A 77 -11.01 17.01 -12.56
CA ASP A 77 -12.06 18.00 -12.79
C ASP A 77 -13.42 17.38 -13.20
N GLY A 78 -13.75 16.22 -12.63
CA GLY A 78 -15.00 15.50 -12.89
C GLY A 78 -15.05 14.72 -14.21
N ALA A 79 -13.94 14.66 -14.96
CA ALA A 79 -13.84 13.92 -16.21
C ALA A 79 -12.73 12.86 -16.19
N TYR A 80 -12.84 11.87 -17.08
CA TYR A 80 -11.80 10.86 -17.29
C TYR A 80 -10.98 11.23 -18.54
N PRO A 81 -9.80 11.84 -18.38
CA PRO A 81 -9.00 12.31 -19.51
C PRO A 81 -8.46 11.13 -20.33
N SER A 82 -8.57 11.22 -21.66
CA SER A 82 -8.02 10.24 -22.60
C SER A 82 -6.53 10.46 -22.90
N HIS A 83 -6.02 11.67 -22.66
CA HIS A 83 -4.60 12.00 -22.81
C HIS A 83 -4.00 12.36 -21.45
N ILE A 84 -2.94 11.67 -21.07
CA ILE A 84 -2.27 11.86 -19.79
C ILE A 84 -1.06 12.75 -19.99
N THR A 85 -1.16 13.99 -19.52
CA THR A 85 0.00 14.89 -19.35
C THR A 85 0.62 14.67 -17.98
N PRO A 86 1.87 15.11 -17.73
CA PRO A 86 2.46 15.06 -16.39
C PRO A 86 1.62 15.76 -15.33
N ALA A 87 1.00 16.91 -15.66
CA ALA A 87 0.12 17.63 -14.74
C ALA A 87 -1.14 16.80 -14.40
N ILE A 88 -1.72 16.12 -15.39
CA ILE A 88 -2.87 15.22 -15.17
C ILE A 88 -2.44 14.01 -14.32
N ALA A 89 -1.26 13.44 -14.56
CA ALA A 89 -0.76 12.31 -13.77
C ALA A 89 -0.53 12.69 -12.31
N VAL A 90 0.05 13.86 -12.04
CA VAL A 90 0.22 14.38 -10.67
C VAL A 90 -1.13 14.64 -10.01
N ALA A 91 -2.07 15.31 -10.71
CA ALA A 91 -3.40 15.55 -10.16
C ALA A 91 -4.14 14.24 -9.82
N LYS A 92 -3.96 13.19 -10.63
CA LYS A 92 -4.50 11.86 -10.32
C LYS A 92 -3.84 11.25 -9.09
N LEU A 93 -2.51 11.30 -8.99
CA LEU A 93 -1.79 10.81 -7.81
C LEU A 93 -2.21 11.54 -6.54
N ASP A 94 -2.36 12.87 -6.59
CA ASP A 94 -2.80 13.67 -5.45
C ASP A 94 -4.21 13.26 -4.99
N ALA A 95 -5.10 12.99 -5.93
CA ALA A 95 -6.46 12.52 -5.61
C ALA A 95 -6.45 11.11 -4.98
N VAL A 96 -5.63 10.20 -5.50
CA VAL A 96 -5.40 8.86 -4.92
C VAL A 96 -4.82 9.00 -3.50
N ALA A 97 -3.80 9.84 -3.30
CA ALA A 97 -3.18 10.06 -2.00
C ALA A 97 -4.15 10.66 -0.98
N ALA A 98 -5.01 11.58 -1.40
CA ALA A 98 -6.05 12.14 -0.54
C ALA A 98 -7.11 11.09 -0.13
N ALA A 99 -7.49 10.19 -1.05
CA ALA A 99 -8.44 9.11 -0.77
C ALA A 99 -7.84 8.01 0.13
N HIS A 100 -6.54 7.78 0.03
CA HIS A 100 -5.84 6.66 0.66
C HIS A 100 -4.76 7.10 1.64
N ALA A 101 -5.00 8.18 2.40
CA ALA A 101 -4.04 8.74 3.34
C ALA A 101 -3.44 7.67 4.27
N ASP A 102 -4.27 6.80 4.86
CA ASP A 102 -3.84 5.73 5.77
C ASP A 102 -2.74 4.83 5.19
N PHE A 103 -2.75 4.57 3.88
CA PHE A 103 -1.69 3.80 3.21
C PHE A 103 -0.35 4.54 3.18
N PHE A 104 -0.36 5.82 2.82
CA PHE A 104 0.85 6.63 2.80
C PHE A 104 1.41 6.87 4.21
N GLU A 105 0.53 7.08 5.18
CA GLU A 105 0.90 7.21 6.59
C GLU A 105 1.54 5.90 7.09
N ALA A 106 0.94 4.74 6.79
CA ALA A 106 1.48 3.43 7.14
C ALA A 106 2.83 3.13 6.45
N LEU A 107 3.02 3.55 5.19
CA LEU A 107 4.32 3.41 4.52
C LEU A 107 5.41 4.25 5.18
N ARG A 108 5.08 5.50 5.55
CA ARG A 108 6.03 6.36 6.25
C ARG A 108 6.40 5.78 7.61
N ASP A 109 5.40 5.34 8.37
CA ASP A 109 5.61 4.71 9.68
C ASP A 109 6.36 3.37 9.52
N PHE A 110 6.13 2.64 8.43
CA PHE A 110 6.86 1.43 8.10
C PHE A 110 8.36 1.71 7.91
N VAL A 111 8.69 2.68 7.05
CA VAL A 111 10.08 3.02 6.70
C VAL A 111 10.83 3.71 7.84
N ALA A 112 10.12 4.50 8.67
CA ALA A 112 10.70 5.18 9.82
C ALA A 112 10.97 4.24 11.02
N PHE A 113 10.48 3.01 10.95
CA PHE A 113 10.62 2.06 12.05
C PHE A 113 12.04 1.49 12.10
N GLU A 114 12.75 1.83 13.16
CA GLU A 114 14.05 1.26 13.49
C GLU A 114 13.90 0.26 14.62
N TRP A 115 14.47 -0.93 14.44
CA TRP A 115 14.60 -1.89 15.54
C TRP A 115 15.63 -1.35 16.56
N PRO A 116 15.32 -1.39 17.87
CA PRO A 116 16.27 -1.04 18.92
C PRO A 116 17.56 -1.86 18.90
#